data_AF-A0A7C4E3Z0-F1
#
_entry.id   AF-A0A7C4E3Z0-F1
#
_cell.length_a   1.000
_cell.length_b   1.000
_cell.length_c   1.000
_cell.angle_alpha   90.00
_cell.angle_beta   90.00
_cell.angle_gamma   90.00
#
_symmetry.space_group_name_H-M   'P 1'
#
loop_
_entity.id
_entity.type
_entity.pdbx_description
1 polymer ?
#
loop_
_entity_poly.entity_id
_entity_poly.type
_entity_poly.pdbx_seq_one_letter_code
_entity_poly.pdbx_strand_id
1 'polypeptide(L)'
;MGDWIFGCDVCQQVCPFNKILYVKNLNAKVKEFLSNITPFLNLRDVLSIPSQNQFEKIFRGRPILRARRRGLIRNAIIVAVNNKARKLLDDIAKLRDDNDEVVAHTARWATEFLSG
;
A
#
# COMPACT_ATOMS: atom_id res chain seq x y z
N MET A 1 -12.11 1.32 0.57
CA MET A 1 -10.79 0.66 0.59
C MET A 1 -10.84 -0.40 1.67
N GLY A 2 -10.60 -1.68 1.36
CA GLY A 2 -10.40 -2.75 2.35
C GLY A 2 -8.93 -2.76 2.80
N ASP A 3 -8.24 -3.88 2.60
CA ASP A 3 -6.81 -4.05 2.93
C ASP A 3 -5.85 -3.65 1.79
N TRP A 4 -6.38 -2.98 0.77
CA TRP A 4 -5.65 -2.63 -0.44
C TRP A 4 -4.84 -1.35 -0.24
N ILE A 5 -3.52 -1.49 -0.12
CA ILE A 5 -2.58 -0.35 0.00
C ILE A 5 -2.32 0.29 -1.37
N PHE A 6 -2.30 -0.50 -2.45
CA PHE A 6 -2.11 -0.04 -3.83
C PHE A 6 -2.89 -0.90 -4.83
N GLY A 7 -3.52 -0.26 -5.81
CA GLY A 7 -4.32 -0.95 -6.83
C GLY A 7 -5.64 -1.51 -6.30
N CYS A 8 -6.43 -2.09 -7.21
CA CYS A 8 -7.65 -2.83 -6.93
C CYS A 8 -7.95 -3.72 -8.14
N ASP A 9 -8.07 -5.03 -7.93
CA ASP A 9 -8.35 -5.99 -9.00
C ASP A 9 -9.76 -6.58 -8.90
N VAL A 10 -10.62 -6.05 -8.02
CA VAL A 10 -11.98 -6.59 -7.81
C VAL A 10 -12.77 -6.66 -9.11
N CYS A 11 -12.70 -5.62 -9.97
CA CYS A 11 -13.38 -5.64 -11.27
C CYS A 11 -12.85 -6.74 -12.20
N GLN A 12 -11.56 -7.06 -12.13
CA GLN A 12 -10.96 -8.14 -12.92
C GLN A 12 -11.31 -9.52 -12.34
N GLN A 13 -11.34 -9.65 -11.01
CA GLN A 13 -11.64 -10.90 -10.29
C GLN A 13 -13.09 -11.35 -10.48
N VAL A 14 -14.04 -10.40 -10.54
CA VAL A 14 -15.47 -10.72 -10.76
C VAL A 14 -15.82 -10.92 -12.24
N CYS A 15 -14.93 -10.56 -13.17
CA CYS A 15 -15.19 -10.63 -14.60
C CYS A 15 -15.32 -12.09 -15.10
N PRO A 16 -16.46 -12.50 -15.68
CA PRO A 16 -16.64 -13.86 -16.21
C PRO A 16 -15.63 -14.23 -17.30
N PHE A 17 -15.20 -13.28 -18.13
CA PHE A 17 -14.21 -13.51 -19.19
C PHE A 17 -12.82 -13.82 -18.65
N ASN A 18 -12.45 -13.27 -17.49
CA ASN A 18 -11.16 -13.54 -16.87
C ASN A 18 -11.09 -14.92 -16.20
N LYS A 19 -12.23 -15.55 -15.85
CA LYS A 19 -12.25 -16.89 -15.25
C LYS A 19 -11.66 -17.97 -16.16
N ILE A 20 -11.71 -17.77 -17.48
CA ILE A 20 -11.30 -18.75 -18.49
C ILE A 20 -9.77 -18.71 -18.72
N LEU A 21 -9.10 -17.60 -18.37
CA LEU A 21 -7.71 -17.33 -18.76
C LEU A 21 -6.64 -17.77 -17.75
N TYR A 22 -7.01 -18.23 -16.55
CA TYR A 22 -6.07 -18.19 -15.41
C TYR A 22 -4.95 -19.25 -15.35
N VAL A 23 -4.87 -20.27 -16.22
CA VAL A 23 -3.92 -21.37 -15.94
C VAL A 23 -3.16 -21.96 -17.12
N LYS A 24 -3.65 -21.89 -18.37
CA LYS A 24 -3.08 -22.75 -19.42
C LYS A 24 -1.82 -22.24 -20.12
N ASN A 25 -1.57 -20.92 -20.21
CA ASN A 25 -0.50 -20.39 -21.07
C ASN A 25 0.26 -19.17 -20.49
N LEU A 26 0.56 -19.16 -19.18
CA LEU A 26 1.47 -18.14 -18.65
C LEU A 26 2.89 -18.43 -19.15
N ASN A 27 3.41 -17.55 -20.01
CA ASN A 27 4.78 -17.65 -20.50
C ASN A 27 5.79 -17.48 -19.35
N ALA A 28 7.04 -17.90 -19.58
CA ALA A 28 8.09 -17.89 -18.55
C ALA A 28 8.31 -16.49 -17.92
N LYS A 29 8.21 -15.41 -18.72
CA LYS A 29 8.34 -14.03 -18.23
C LYS A 29 7.22 -13.63 -17.27
N VAL A 30 5.99 -14.06 -17.52
CA VAL A 30 4.87 -13.77 -16.61
C VAL A 30 5.02 -14.56 -15.31
N LYS A 31 5.46 -15.82 -15.37
CA LYS A 31 5.76 -16.61 -14.16
C LYS A 31 6.88 -16.00 -13.33
N GLU A 32 7.97 -15.58 -13.98
CA GLU A 32 9.09 -14.89 -13.34
C GLU A 32 8.66 -13.55 -12.72
N PHE A 33 7.83 -12.77 -13.43
CA PHE A 33 7.26 -11.55 -12.89
C PHE A 33 6.42 -11.84 -11.63
N LEU A 34 5.49 -12.80 -11.70
CA LEU A 34 4.64 -13.21 -10.58
C LEU A 34 5.45 -13.68 -9.36
N SER A 35 6.56 -14.42 -9.56
CA SER A 35 7.46 -14.82 -8.47
C SER A 35 8.23 -13.67 -7.83
N ASN A 36 8.42 -12.57 -8.57
CA ASN A 36 9.09 -11.36 -8.10
C ASN A 36 8.11 -10.31 -7.55
N ILE A 37 6.80 -10.56 -7.58
CA ILE A 37 5.82 -9.70 -6.93
C ILE A 37 5.97 -9.89 -5.42
N THR A 38 6.36 -8.83 -4.73
CA THR A 38 6.31 -8.78 -3.27
C THR A 38 4.83 -8.90 -2.88
N PRO A 39 4.35 -10.04 -2.35
CA PRO A 39 2.91 -10.31 -2.34
C PRO A 39 2.17 -9.38 -1.38
N PHE A 40 2.88 -8.85 -0.37
CA PHE A 40 2.34 -7.91 0.60
C PHE A 40 3.41 -6.91 1.00
N LEU A 41 3.08 -5.61 0.93
CA LEU A 41 3.89 -4.58 1.58
C LEU A 41 3.60 -4.63 3.08
N ASN A 42 4.64 -4.75 3.89
CA ASN A 42 4.48 -4.60 5.33
C ASN A 42 4.11 -3.13 5.64
N LEU A 43 3.01 -2.93 6.38
CA LEU A 43 2.55 -1.59 6.73
C LEU A 43 3.61 -0.77 7.46
N ARG A 44 4.35 -1.36 8.40
CA ARG A 44 5.42 -0.66 9.14
C ARG A 44 6.54 -0.21 8.20
N ASP A 45 6.93 -1.04 7.24
CA ASP A 45 7.96 -0.69 6.26
C ASP A 45 7.50 0.47 5.38
N VAL A 46 6.21 0.50 4.98
CA VAL A 46 5.64 1.61 4.22
C VAL A 46 5.58 2.90 5.04
N LEU A 47 5.11 2.82 6.30
CA LEU A 47 5.00 3.97 7.20
C LEU A 47 6.38 4.57 7.53
N SER A 48 7.44 3.77 7.50
CA SER A 48 8.81 4.21 7.79
C SER A 48 9.55 4.83 6.60
N ILE A 49 8.93 4.91 5.42
CA ILE A 49 9.56 5.53 4.24
C ILE A 49 9.74 7.04 4.50
N PRO A 50 10.98 7.57 4.58
CA PRO A 50 11.23 8.90 5.12
C PRO A 50 10.97 10.03 4.13
N SER A 51 11.10 9.77 2.81
CA SER A 51 11.04 10.82 1.80
C SER A 51 10.62 10.31 0.43
N GLN A 52 10.16 11.21 -0.43
CA GLN A 52 9.83 10.90 -1.81
C GLN A 52 11.02 10.30 -2.57
N ASN A 53 12.24 10.80 -2.32
CA ASN A 53 13.46 10.26 -2.94
C ASN A 53 13.73 8.81 -2.50
N GLN A 54 13.51 8.48 -1.22
CA GLN A 54 13.70 7.11 -0.75
C GLN A 54 12.61 6.17 -1.29
N PHE A 55 11.37 6.65 -1.37
CA PHE A 55 10.27 5.94 -2.04
C PHE A 55 10.63 5.59 -3.50
N GLU A 56 11.13 6.55 -4.27
CA GLU A 56 11.51 6.34 -5.67
C GLU A 56 12.67 5.35 -5.83
N LYS A 57 13.63 5.37 -4.90
CA LYS A 57 14.72 4.38 -4.87
C LYS A 57 14.18 2.97 -4.63
N ILE A 58 13.32 2.78 -3.63
CA ILE A 58 12.75 1.47 -3.27
C ILE A 58 11.92 0.90 -4.43
N PHE A 59 11.12 1.75 -5.09
CA PHE A 59 10.14 1.31 -6.08
C PHE A 59 10.54 1.58 -7.54
N ARG A 60 11.81 1.84 -7.80
CA ARG A 60 12.33 2.12 -9.15
C ARG A 60 11.87 1.06 -10.15
N GLY A 61 11.35 1.51 -11.30
CA GLY A 61 10.88 0.64 -12.37
C GLY A 61 9.55 -0.09 -12.09
N ARG A 62 8.85 0.24 -10.98
CA ARG A 62 7.57 -0.39 -10.62
C ARG A 62 6.37 0.56 -10.81
N PRO A 63 5.18 0.06 -11.21
CA PRO A 63 4.00 0.89 -11.43
C PRO A 63 3.49 1.65 -10.19
N ILE A 64 3.89 1.21 -8.99
CA ILE A 64 3.56 1.85 -7.70
C ILE A 64 4.09 3.28 -7.59
N LEU A 65 5.10 3.66 -8.40
CA LEU A 65 5.61 5.03 -8.47
C LEU A 65 4.52 6.06 -8.77
N ARG A 66 3.45 5.68 -9.48
CA ARG A 66 2.30 6.54 -9.77
C ARG A 66 1.55 7.01 -8.51
N ALA A 67 1.58 6.25 -7.43
CA ALA A 67 0.95 6.64 -6.16
C ALA A 67 1.73 7.72 -5.41
N ARG A 68 3.05 7.85 -5.67
CA ARG A 68 4.01 8.61 -4.86
C ARG A 68 4.05 8.15 -3.39
N ARG A 69 4.99 8.66 -2.61
CA ARG A 69 5.07 8.41 -1.17
C ARG A 69 3.77 8.79 -0.47
N ARG A 70 3.26 9.99 -0.77
CA ARG A 70 2.00 10.54 -0.24
C ARG A 70 0.86 9.54 -0.31
N GLY A 71 0.57 9.04 -1.51
CA GLY A 71 -0.57 8.15 -1.74
C GLY A 71 -0.40 6.81 -1.03
N LEU A 72 0.82 6.27 -1.05
CA LEU A 72 1.12 4.99 -0.44
C LEU A 72 1.01 5.04 1.10
N ILE A 73 1.61 6.05 1.74
CA ILE A 73 1.55 6.21 3.20
C ILE A 73 0.12 6.48 3.66
N ARG A 74 -0.60 7.39 2.98
CA ARG A 74 -2.02 7.65 3.29
C ARG A 74 -2.84 6.37 3.27
N ASN A 75 -2.69 5.56 2.22
CA ASN A 75 -3.42 4.30 2.10
C ASN A 75 -3.00 3.30 3.18
N ALA A 76 -1.70 3.22 3.53
CA ALA A 76 -1.21 2.36 4.60
C ALA A 76 -1.82 2.74 5.96
N ILE A 77 -1.95 4.03 6.26
CA ILE A 77 -2.63 4.51 7.49
C ILE A 77 -4.10 4.09 7.48
N ILE A 78 -4.82 4.28 6.37
CA ILE A 78 -6.23 3.87 6.24
C ILE A 78 -6.37 2.35 6.44
N VAL A 79 -5.50 1.54 5.84
CA VAL A 79 -5.50 0.09 6.00
C VAL A 79 -5.19 -0.31 7.46
N ALA A 80 -4.28 0.40 8.13
CA ALA A 80 -4.01 0.15 9.55
C ALA A 80 -5.24 0.44 10.43
N VAL A 81 -5.99 1.50 10.14
CA VAL A 81 -7.25 1.83 10.83
C VAL A 81 -8.32 0.78 10.55
N ASN A 82 -8.53 0.40 9.29
CA ASN A 82 -9.49 -0.64 8.90
C ASN A 82 -9.25 -1.95 9.66
N ASN A 83 -7.98 -2.32 9.84
CA ASN A 83 -7.57 -3.52 10.55
C ASN A 83 -7.46 -3.37 12.07
N LYS A 84 -7.82 -2.20 12.64
CA LYS A 84 -7.65 -1.88 14.06
C LYS A 84 -6.25 -2.18 14.58
N ALA A 85 -5.23 -1.90 13.76
CA ALA A 85 -3.85 -2.30 14.00
C ALA A 85 -3.15 -1.40 15.04
N ARG A 86 -3.59 -1.44 16.29
CA ARG A 86 -3.07 -0.61 17.40
C ARG A 86 -1.55 -0.74 17.61
N LYS A 87 -0.96 -1.88 17.25
CA LYS A 87 0.50 -2.09 17.26
C LYS A 87 1.31 -1.14 16.35
N LEU A 88 0.64 -0.42 15.44
CA LEU A 88 1.25 0.58 14.55
C LEU A 88 1.01 2.01 15.03
N LEU A 89 0.38 2.21 16.20
CA LEU A 89 0.04 3.54 16.71
C LEU A 89 1.28 4.43 16.81
N ASP A 90 2.38 3.91 17.33
CA ASP A 90 3.65 4.66 17.46
C ASP A 90 4.25 5.02 16.10
N ASP A 91 4.11 4.15 15.09
CA ASP A 91 4.61 4.44 13.74
C ASP A 91 3.75 5.51 13.06
N ILE A 92 2.43 5.46 13.24
CA ILE A 92 1.49 6.45 12.70
C ILE A 92 1.65 7.79 13.42
N ALA A 93 1.85 7.79 14.74
CA ALA A 93 2.00 9.01 15.54
C ALA A 93 3.20 9.86 15.08
N LYS A 94 4.30 9.23 14.66
CA LYS A 94 5.47 9.92 14.09
C LYS A 94 5.18 10.68 12.80
N LEU A 95 4.11 10.32 12.09
CA LEU A 95 3.71 10.96 10.84
C LEU A 95 2.74 12.13 11.04
N ARG A 96 2.32 12.44 12.28
CA ARG A 96 1.38 13.54 12.58
C ARG A 96 1.90 14.91 12.17
N ASP A 97 3.22 15.07 12.09
CA ASP A 97 3.92 16.30 11.72
C ASP A 97 4.72 16.12 10.41
N ASP A 98 4.30 15.18 9.55
CA ASP A 98 4.93 14.99 8.24
C ASP A 98 4.83 16.26 7.38
N ASN A 99 5.88 16.54 6.59
CA ASN A 99 5.91 17.69 5.68
C ASN A 99 4.79 17.64 4.62
N ASP A 100 4.26 16.45 4.31
CA ASP A 100 3.07 16.32 3.48
C ASP A 100 1.80 16.42 4.32
N GLU A 101 1.05 17.50 4.14
CA GLU A 101 -0.18 17.79 4.89
C GLU A 101 -1.23 16.67 4.82
N VAL A 102 -1.33 15.93 3.71
CA VAL A 102 -2.28 14.81 3.61
C VAL A 102 -1.85 13.65 4.46
N VAL A 103 -0.54 13.36 4.52
CA VAL A 103 0.00 12.32 5.41
C VAL A 103 -0.23 12.74 6.86
N ALA A 104 0.12 13.97 7.21
CA ALA A 104 -0.02 14.52 8.56
C ALA A 104 -1.47 14.53 9.05
N HIS A 105 -2.41 15.01 8.22
CA HIS A 105 -3.83 15.01 8.53
C HIS A 105 -4.38 13.59 8.73
N THR A 106 -4.01 12.67 7.83
CA THR A 106 -4.47 11.27 7.93
C THR A 106 -3.91 10.58 9.17
N ALA A 107 -2.66 10.86 9.53
CA ALA A 107 -2.03 10.32 10.73
C ALA A 107 -2.72 10.80 12.02
N ARG A 108 -3.05 12.10 12.12
CA ARG A 108 -3.78 12.65 13.27
C ARG A 108 -5.13 11.97 13.47
N TRP A 109 -5.93 11.90 12.40
CA TRP A 109 -7.21 11.18 12.41
C TRP A 109 -7.06 9.72 12.85
N ALA A 110 -6.07 9.01 12.31
CA ALA A 110 -5.85 7.61 12.64
C ALA A 110 -5.40 7.39 14.09
N THR A 111 -4.55 8.27 14.63
CA THR A 111 -4.16 8.22 16.04
C THR A 111 -5.36 8.40 16.96
N GLU A 112 -6.22 9.38 16.70
CA GLU A 112 -7.46 9.58 17.46
C GLU A 112 -8.37 8.34 17.40
N PHE A 113 -8.57 7.78 16.20
CA PHE A 113 -9.42 6.61 16.01
C PHE A 113 -8.89 5.35 16.71
N LEU A 114 -7.58 5.10 16.66
CA LEU A 114 -6.97 3.88 17.20
C LEU A 114 -6.69 3.93 18.70
N SER A 115 -6.69 5.14 19.28
CA SER A 115 -6.52 5.35 20.73
C SER A 115 -7.82 5.13 21.52
N GLY A 116 -8.97 5.11 20.84
CA GLY A 116 -10.26 4.66 21.38
C GLY A 116 -10.41 3.13 21.42
#